data_AF-A0A9Q0FGP1-F1
#
_entry.id   AF-A0A9Q0FGP1-F1
#
_cell.length_a   1.000
_cell.length_b   1.000
_cell.length_c   1.000
_cell.angle_alpha   90.00
_cell.angle_beta   90.00
_cell.angle_gamma   90.00
#
_symmetry.space_group_name_H-M   'P 1'
#
loop_
_entity.id
_entity.type
_entity.pdbx_description
1 polymer ?
#
loop_
_entity_poly.entity_id
_entity_poly.type
_entity_poly.pdbx_seq_one_letter_code
_entity_poly.pdbx_strand_id
1 'polypeptide(L)'
;MAAPAAAKPLKIIAGADSFGCTLRDALVSHLRSLHIDVEDLGTSAYYSVAAEVGRRVSSSSDPSVETRGLLACGTGVGVGIIANKFPGVFAATCLTPGDAANARSINNCNVLAVSGMSTSPETAVEILKTWLSTPFNSPCPASNSAPWSPDIAAFLDNSLAETPKIGLPDKNDAVPESTPPCQLCNLVKDRSLEPIDIIPGGSMKILRESPTSAIVSFKAGSVEPAHHHTFGHDLVVIKGRKKVWNLSKKTAYELGPGDYLFTPAPDVHRVQYFEDTEFFIKWEGKWDLMFDEELDKAKQEVEKGGDDAGFDLIK
;
A
#
# COMPACT_ATOMS: atom_id res chain seq x y z
N MET A 1 -9.27 37.11 25.00
CA MET A 1 -9.84 35.75 25.05
C MET A 1 -10.36 35.45 23.65
N ALA A 2 -9.81 34.45 22.96
CA ALA A 2 -10.35 34.02 21.68
C ALA A 2 -11.75 33.41 21.92
N ALA A 3 -12.72 33.73 21.07
CA ALA A 3 -14.03 33.08 21.10
C ALA A 3 -13.85 31.56 20.93
N PRO A 4 -14.64 30.71 21.61
CA PRO A 4 -14.56 29.27 21.41
C PRO A 4 -14.84 28.96 19.94
N ALA A 5 -13.91 28.28 19.27
CA ALA A 5 -14.14 27.78 17.92
C ALA A 5 -15.40 26.90 17.92
N ALA A 6 -16.27 27.06 16.92
CA ALA A 6 -17.44 26.20 16.78
C ALA A 6 -16.99 24.73 16.76
N ALA A 7 -17.65 23.88 17.56
CA ALA A 7 -17.31 22.47 17.65
C ALA A 7 -17.45 21.81 16.28
N LYS A 8 -16.39 21.14 15.82
CA LYS A 8 -16.39 20.42 14.54
C LYS A 8 -17.41 19.30 14.60
N PRO A 9 -18.14 19.02 13.50
CA PRO A 9 -18.94 17.80 13.39
C PRO A 9 -18.06 16.57 13.70
N LEU A 10 -18.58 15.67 14.53
CA LEU A 10 -17.88 14.48 14.97
C LEU A 10 -18.32 13.27 14.14
N LYS A 11 -17.35 12.53 13.61
CA LYS A 11 -17.55 11.22 12.98
C LYS A 11 -16.84 10.15 13.82
N ILE A 12 -17.55 9.07 14.13
CA ILE A 12 -17.00 7.90 14.84
C ILE A 12 -16.90 6.71 13.89
N ILE A 13 -15.71 6.10 13.82
CA ILE A 13 -15.51 4.80 13.17
C ILE A 13 -15.54 3.73 14.25
N ALA A 14 -16.54 2.84 14.19
CA ALA A 14 -16.78 1.83 15.23
C ALA A 14 -16.48 0.41 14.70
N GLY A 15 -16.05 -0.47 15.60
CA GLY A 15 -15.93 -1.89 15.28
C GLY A 15 -15.62 -2.76 16.50
N ALA A 16 -15.81 -4.08 16.36
CA ALA A 16 -15.60 -5.01 17.46
C ALA A 16 -15.14 -6.40 17.01
N ASP A 17 -14.63 -7.18 17.96
CA ASP A 17 -14.60 -8.64 17.82
C ASP A 17 -15.87 -9.29 18.41
N SER A 18 -15.93 -10.63 18.35
CA SER A 18 -17.09 -11.39 18.84
C SER A 18 -17.34 -11.24 20.34
N PHE A 19 -16.33 -10.89 21.14
CA PHE A 19 -16.50 -10.66 22.57
C PHE A 19 -16.94 -9.22 22.88
N GLY A 20 -16.70 -8.27 21.98
CA GLY A 20 -17.06 -6.86 22.15
C GLY A 20 -18.33 -6.41 21.43
N CYS A 21 -18.92 -7.25 20.57
CA CYS A 21 -19.99 -6.85 19.65
C CYS A 21 -21.22 -6.24 20.36
N THR A 22 -21.66 -6.85 21.46
CA THR A 22 -22.79 -6.35 22.28
C THR A 22 -22.54 -4.95 22.84
N LEU A 23 -21.32 -4.67 23.33
CA LEU A 23 -20.97 -3.33 23.81
C LEU A 23 -20.97 -2.33 22.65
N ARG A 24 -20.32 -2.70 21.53
CA ARG A 24 -20.31 -1.85 20.33
C ARG A 24 -21.72 -1.51 19.88
N ASP A 25 -22.67 -2.44 19.89
CA ASP A 25 -24.07 -2.17 19.50
C ASP A 25 -24.74 -1.15 20.41
N ALA A 26 -24.57 -1.29 21.73
CA ALA A 26 -25.11 -0.35 22.70
C ALA A 26 -24.51 1.06 22.53
N LEU A 27 -23.20 1.14 22.32
CA LEU A 27 -22.48 2.40 22.14
C LEU A 27 -22.82 3.08 20.81
N VAL A 28 -22.86 2.33 19.71
CA VAL A 28 -23.28 2.85 18.39
C VAL A 28 -24.72 3.36 18.45
N SER A 29 -25.61 2.64 19.13
CA SER A 29 -26.99 3.08 19.33
C SER A 29 -27.06 4.40 20.13
N HIS A 30 -26.25 4.53 21.18
CA HIS A 30 -26.16 5.76 21.95
C HIS A 30 -25.59 6.93 21.15
N LEU A 31 -24.52 6.72 20.38
CA LEU A 31 -23.95 7.75 19.51
C LEU A 31 -24.96 8.25 18.48
N ARG A 32 -25.70 7.34 17.85
CA ARG A 32 -26.75 7.67 16.88
C ARG A 32 -27.90 8.43 17.51
N SER A 33 -28.28 8.15 18.76
CA SER A 33 -29.32 8.94 19.45
C SER A 33 -28.87 10.37 19.75
N LEU A 34 -27.57 10.61 19.86
CA LEU A 34 -26.96 11.93 19.95
C LEU A 34 -26.75 12.61 18.58
N HIS A 35 -27.22 11.99 17.49
CA HIS A 35 -27.08 12.50 16.11
C HIS A 35 -25.61 12.64 15.66
N ILE A 36 -24.72 11.83 16.23
CA ILE A 36 -23.32 11.73 15.81
C ILE A 36 -23.24 10.81 14.59
N ASP A 37 -22.43 11.16 13.58
CA ASP A 37 -22.19 10.30 12.43
C ASP A 37 -21.36 9.07 12.87
N VAL A 38 -21.86 7.87 12.59
CA VAL A 38 -21.22 6.62 12.99
C VAL A 38 -21.13 5.67 11.82
N GLU A 39 -19.89 5.40 11.41
CA GLU A 39 -19.56 4.33 10.48
C GLU A 39 -19.23 3.07 11.28
N ASP A 40 -20.19 2.14 11.35
CA ASP A 40 -20.01 0.84 12.02
C ASP A 40 -19.47 -0.20 11.03
N LEU A 41 -18.22 -0.60 11.23
CA LEU A 41 -17.54 -1.63 10.43
C LEU A 41 -17.96 -3.05 10.81
N GLY A 42 -18.79 -3.20 11.84
CA GLY A 42 -19.34 -4.47 12.28
C GLY A 42 -18.37 -5.28 13.15
N THR A 43 -18.54 -6.61 13.08
CA THR A 43 -17.79 -7.57 13.89
C THR A 43 -16.86 -8.40 13.02
N SER A 44 -15.56 -8.41 13.34
CA SER A 44 -14.57 -9.26 12.66
C SER A 44 -13.42 -9.65 13.60
N ALA A 45 -12.34 -10.24 13.09
CA ALA A 45 -11.17 -10.55 13.92
C ALA A 45 -10.59 -9.26 14.54
N TYR A 46 -10.24 -9.29 15.83
CA TYR A 46 -9.84 -8.09 16.59
C TYR A 46 -8.73 -7.28 15.90
N TYR A 47 -7.74 -7.95 15.30
CA TYR A 47 -6.63 -7.30 14.60
C TYR A 47 -7.02 -6.71 13.24
N SER A 48 -8.04 -7.24 12.59
CA SER A 48 -8.52 -6.75 11.29
C SER A 48 -9.37 -5.49 11.49
N VAL A 49 -10.37 -5.56 12.36
CA VAL A 49 -11.25 -4.41 12.63
C VAL A 49 -10.49 -3.25 13.27
N ALA A 50 -9.60 -3.51 14.23
CA ALA A 50 -8.81 -2.46 14.87
C ALA A 50 -7.83 -1.80 13.90
N ALA A 51 -7.28 -2.57 12.95
CA ALA A 51 -6.41 -2.02 11.92
C ALA A 51 -7.18 -1.11 10.96
N GLU A 52 -8.41 -1.47 10.59
CA GLU A 52 -9.25 -0.61 9.74
C GLU A 52 -9.68 0.66 10.48
N VAL A 53 -10.13 0.56 11.74
CA VAL A 53 -10.45 1.75 12.56
C VAL A 53 -9.23 2.66 12.69
N GLY A 54 -8.07 2.12 13.06
CA GLY A 54 -6.82 2.87 13.18
C GLY A 54 -6.43 3.57 11.88
N ARG A 55 -6.53 2.86 10.74
CA ARG A 55 -6.26 3.42 9.41
C ARG A 55 -7.18 4.60 9.09
N ARG A 56 -8.49 4.45 9.28
CA ARG A 56 -9.49 5.50 8.97
C ARG A 56 -9.30 6.74 9.82
N VAL A 57 -9.00 6.57 11.11
CA VAL A 57 -8.72 7.68 12.03
C VAL A 57 -7.42 8.39 11.64
N SER A 58 -6.36 7.62 11.33
CA SER A 58 -5.05 8.13 10.92
C SER A 58 -5.10 8.89 9.59
N SER A 59 -5.86 8.40 8.62
CA SER A 59 -5.93 8.97 7.26
C SER A 59 -7.00 10.05 7.09
N SER A 60 -7.65 10.50 8.15
CA SER A 60 -8.68 11.54 8.07
C SER A 60 -8.07 12.87 7.61
N SER A 61 -8.41 13.30 6.39
CA SER A 61 -7.80 14.47 5.75
C SER A 61 -8.66 15.73 5.79
N ASP A 62 -9.96 15.62 6.09
CA ASP A 62 -10.86 16.78 6.17
C ASP A 62 -10.69 17.49 7.52
N PRO A 63 -10.13 18.71 7.57
CA PRO A 63 -9.93 19.43 8.82
C PRO A 63 -11.23 19.98 9.42
N SER A 64 -12.34 19.98 8.66
CA SER A 64 -13.64 20.46 9.12
C SER A 64 -14.40 19.44 9.97
N VAL A 65 -14.07 18.15 9.84
CA VAL A 65 -14.67 17.05 10.58
C VAL A 65 -13.66 16.47 11.56
N GLU A 66 -14.09 16.23 12.79
CA GLU A 66 -13.28 15.48 13.75
C GLU A 66 -13.60 13.98 13.61
N THR A 67 -12.61 13.18 13.20
CA THR A 67 -12.75 11.71 13.11
C THR A 67 -12.13 11.07 14.33
N ARG A 68 -12.91 10.26 15.06
CA ARG A 68 -12.42 9.43 16.18
C ARG A 68 -12.84 7.97 16.03
N GLY A 69 -12.21 7.07 16.79
CA GLY A 69 -12.49 5.64 16.75
C GLY A 69 -13.16 5.11 18.02
N LEU A 70 -13.95 4.05 17.85
CA LEU A 70 -14.53 3.25 18.94
C LEU A 70 -14.27 1.77 18.67
N LEU A 71 -13.65 1.08 19.62
CA LEU A 71 -13.33 -0.34 19.52
C LEU A 71 -13.81 -1.11 20.75
N ALA A 72 -14.29 -2.33 20.55
CA ALA A 72 -14.64 -3.23 21.63
C ALA A 72 -14.07 -4.63 21.37
N CYS A 73 -13.41 -5.21 22.37
CA CYS A 73 -13.07 -6.64 22.35
C CYS A 73 -13.15 -7.24 23.74
N GLY A 74 -12.75 -8.50 23.93
CA GLY A 74 -12.80 -9.16 25.24
C GLY A 74 -12.24 -8.31 26.39
N THR A 75 -11.01 -7.79 26.27
CA THR A 75 -10.37 -6.94 27.29
C THR A 75 -10.21 -5.48 26.90
N GLY A 76 -10.51 -5.11 25.65
CA GLY A 76 -10.18 -3.80 25.05
C GLY A 76 -8.69 -3.61 24.70
N VAL A 77 -7.78 -4.32 25.36
CA VAL A 77 -6.32 -4.14 25.20
C VAL A 77 -5.84 -4.51 23.79
N GLY A 78 -6.27 -5.66 23.27
CA GLY A 78 -5.80 -6.17 21.98
C GLY A 78 -6.13 -5.24 20.81
N VAL A 79 -7.36 -4.72 20.78
CA VAL A 79 -7.77 -3.74 19.76
C VAL A 79 -7.06 -2.41 19.93
N GLY A 80 -6.83 -1.97 21.18
CA GLY A 80 -6.04 -0.76 21.47
C GLY A 80 -4.60 -0.86 20.97
N ILE A 81 -3.92 -1.98 21.22
CA ILE A 81 -2.55 -2.22 20.73
C ILE A 81 -2.48 -2.13 19.21
N ILE A 82 -3.43 -2.74 18.50
CA ILE A 82 -3.44 -2.76 17.03
C ILE A 82 -3.75 -1.38 16.46
N ALA A 83 -4.73 -0.66 17.00
CA ALA A 83 -5.09 0.67 16.54
C ALA A 83 -3.93 1.68 16.70
N ASN A 84 -3.18 1.60 17.81
CA ASN A 84 -2.01 2.44 18.07
C ASN A 84 -0.83 2.21 17.11
N LYS A 85 -0.88 1.21 16.21
CA LYS A 85 0.15 1.02 15.17
C LYS A 85 0.06 2.04 14.04
N PHE A 86 -1.03 2.80 13.97
CA PHE A 86 -1.28 3.76 12.90
C PHE A 86 -0.86 5.17 13.34
N PRO A 87 -0.15 5.94 12.50
CA PRO A 87 0.33 7.28 12.87
C PRO A 87 -0.80 8.20 13.34
N GLY A 88 -0.57 8.92 14.43
CA GLY A 88 -1.56 9.87 14.99
C GLY A 88 -2.77 9.20 15.67
N VAL A 89 -2.78 7.88 15.84
CA VAL A 89 -3.78 7.19 16.65
C VAL A 89 -3.29 7.06 18.08
N PHE A 90 -4.13 7.53 19.00
CA PHE A 90 -3.98 7.42 20.43
C PHE A 90 -5.19 6.66 20.99
N ALA A 91 -5.08 5.34 21.00
CA ALA A 91 -6.09 4.44 21.51
C ALA A 91 -5.85 4.13 22.99
N ALA A 92 -6.88 4.30 23.81
CA ALA A 92 -6.85 3.99 25.24
C ALA A 92 -7.93 2.98 25.59
N THR A 93 -7.56 1.95 26.38
CA THR A 93 -8.54 1.03 26.97
C THR A 93 -9.07 1.62 28.26
N CYS A 94 -10.37 1.82 28.34
CA CYS A 94 -11.02 2.40 29.52
C CYS A 94 -12.01 1.41 30.10
N LEU A 95 -11.89 1.11 31.40
CA LEU A 95 -12.80 0.22 32.13
C LEU A 95 -13.80 1.00 32.98
N THR A 96 -13.49 2.27 33.27
CA THR A 96 -14.31 3.17 34.07
C THR A 96 -14.41 4.56 33.44
N PRO A 97 -15.43 5.37 33.80
CA PRO A 97 -15.52 6.77 33.38
C PRO A 97 -14.28 7.58 33.79
N GLY A 98 -13.68 7.25 34.94
CA GLY A 98 -12.45 7.89 35.39
C GLY A 98 -11.26 7.64 34.45
N ASP A 99 -11.13 6.42 33.92
CA ASP A 99 -10.11 6.09 32.92
C ASP A 99 -10.32 6.90 31.63
N ALA A 100 -11.58 7.03 31.19
CA ALA A 100 -11.94 7.82 30.01
C ALA A 100 -11.61 9.31 30.18
N ALA A 101 -11.92 9.88 31.35
CA ALA A 101 -11.58 11.27 31.66
C ALA A 101 -10.07 11.48 31.67
N ASN A 102 -9.32 10.60 32.33
CA ASN A 102 -7.86 10.66 32.37
C ASN A 102 -7.27 10.53 30.96
N ALA A 103 -7.70 9.55 30.17
CA ALA A 103 -7.18 9.31 28.82
C ALA A 103 -7.43 10.49 27.86
N ARG A 104 -8.59 11.15 27.97
CA ARG A 104 -8.88 12.36 27.19
C ARG A 104 -8.08 13.57 27.65
N SER A 105 -8.05 13.83 28.95
CA SER A 105 -7.37 15.01 29.51
C SER A 105 -5.85 14.94 29.33
N ILE A 106 -5.25 13.77 29.56
CA ILE A 106 -3.80 13.61 29.62
C ILE A 106 -3.23 13.22 28.24
N ASN A 107 -3.91 12.33 27.51
CA ASN A 107 -3.35 11.74 26.30
C ASN A 107 -4.04 12.22 25.02
N ASN A 108 -5.10 13.04 25.14
CA ASN A 108 -5.95 13.44 24.02
C ASN A 108 -6.38 12.25 23.16
N CYS A 109 -6.68 11.09 23.78
CA CYS A 109 -6.93 9.86 23.06
C CYS A 109 -8.08 10.00 22.05
N ASN A 110 -7.83 9.68 20.78
CA ASN A 110 -8.80 9.79 19.68
C ASN A 110 -9.40 8.44 19.29
N VAL A 111 -9.06 7.36 20.00
CA VAL A 111 -9.73 6.06 19.89
C VAL A 111 -10.05 5.54 21.29
N LEU A 112 -11.33 5.24 21.54
CA LEU A 112 -11.78 4.60 22.77
C LEU A 112 -11.84 3.08 22.57
N ALA A 113 -11.17 2.32 23.43
CA ALA A 113 -11.31 0.86 23.50
C ALA A 113 -12.02 0.44 24.80
N VAL A 114 -12.98 -0.47 24.72
CA VAL A 114 -13.74 -0.99 25.88
C VAL A 114 -13.68 -2.51 25.99
N SER A 115 -13.85 -3.02 27.22
CA SER A 115 -13.78 -4.44 27.56
C SER A 115 -15.16 -5.09 27.59
N GLY A 116 -15.44 -6.01 26.66
CA GLY A 116 -16.67 -6.79 26.65
C GLY A 116 -16.78 -7.82 27.79
N MET A 117 -15.66 -8.20 28.42
CA MET A 117 -15.66 -9.14 29.54
C MET A 117 -15.75 -8.46 30.91
N SER A 118 -15.42 -7.17 31.00
CA SER A 118 -15.29 -6.46 32.29
C SER A 118 -16.23 -5.28 32.44
N THR A 119 -16.90 -4.85 31.37
CA THR A 119 -17.72 -3.64 31.37
C THR A 119 -19.14 -3.96 30.92
N SER A 120 -20.15 -3.54 31.69
CA SER A 120 -21.55 -3.66 31.28
C SER A 120 -21.91 -2.63 30.20
N PRO A 121 -22.95 -2.85 29.37
CA PRO A 121 -23.39 -1.86 28.38
C PRO A 121 -23.70 -0.47 28.98
N GLU A 122 -24.32 -0.43 30.16
CA GLU A 122 -24.66 0.83 30.85
C GLU A 122 -23.39 1.56 31.27
N THR A 123 -22.43 0.84 31.85
CA THR A 123 -21.14 1.40 32.25
C THR A 123 -20.36 1.87 31.01
N ALA A 124 -20.39 1.10 29.92
CA ALA A 124 -19.74 1.47 28.67
C ALA A 124 -20.29 2.79 28.11
N VAL A 125 -21.61 3.00 28.20
CA VAL A 125 -22.24 4.28 27.80
C VAL A 125 -21.74 5.43 28.67
N GLU A 126 -21.59 5.25 29.97
CA GLU A 126 -21.03 6.29 30.85
C GLU A 126 -19.55 6.58 30.56
N ILE A 127 -18.76 5.55 30.23
CA ILE A 127 -17.38 5.70 29.75
C ILE A 127 -17.35 6.54 28.47
N LEU A 128 -18.18 6.19 27.49
CA LEU A 128 -18.27 6.88 26.21
C LEU A 128 -18.67 8.35 26.40
N LYS A 129 -19.71 8.63 27.18
CA LYS A 129 -20.15 10.01 27.48
C LYS A 129 -19.02 10.83 28.09
N THR A 130 -18.31 10.25 29.06
CA THR A 130 -17.19 10.92 29.71
C THR A 130 -16.07 11.20 28.72
N TRP A 131 -15.73 10.23 27.87
CA TRP A 131 -14.72 10.36 26.83
C TRP A 131 -15.10 11.40 25.76
N LEU A 132 -16.36 11.50 25.37
CA LEU A 132 -16.83 12.51 24.41
C LEU A 132 -16.77 13.92 24.99
N SER A 133 -17.13 14.07 26.26
CA SER A 133 -17.31 15.38 26.91
C SER A 133 -16.04 15.95 27.56
N THR A 134 -15.02 15.13 27.81
CA THR A 134 -13.79 15.57 28.47
C THR A 134 -12.83 16.24 27.46
N PRO A 135 -12.53 17.54 27.62
CA PRO A 135 -11.56 18.23 26.79
C PRO A 135 -10.12 17.78 27.12
N PHE A 136 -9.20 18.01 26.19
CA PHE A 136 -7.78 17.86 26.48
C PHE A 136 -7.33 18.89 27.53
N ASN A 137 -6.34 18.54 28.36
CA ASN A 137 -5.75 19.42 29.37
C ASN A 137 -6.79 19.98 30.39
N SER A 138 -7.86 19.23 30.65
CA SER A 138 -8.91 19.60 31.60
C SER A 138 -8.69 18.93 32.97
N PRO A 139 -9.33 19.41 34.05
CA PRO A 139 -9.36 18.67 35.31
C PRO A 139 -9.89 17.24 35.11
N CYS A 140 -9.25 16.27 35.75
CA CYS A 140 -9.64 14.85 35.69
C CYS A 140 -9.26 14.14 37.00
N PRO A 141 -9.66 12.87 37.22
CA PRO A 141 -9.34 12.17 38.46
C PRO A 141 -7.84 12.17 38.82
N ALA A 142 -6.94 12.05 37.85
CA ALA A 142 -5.49 12.07 38.08
C ALA A 142 -4.96 13.42 38.60
N SER A 143 -5.67 14.52 38.34
CA SER A 143 -5.36 15.84 38.89
C SER A 143 -6.13 16.14 40.19
N ASN A 144 -6.73 15.12 40.82
CA ASN A 144 -7.71 15.27 41.90
C ASN A 144 -8.88 16.19 41.51
N SER A 145 -9.26 16.19 40.22
CA SER A 145 -10.28 17.06 39.64
C SER A 145 -9.99 18.56 39.77
N ALA A 146 -8.72 18.95 39.95
CA ALA A 146 -8.27 20.34 39.90
C ALA A 146 -7.61 20.67 38.55
N PRO A 147 -7.53 21.95 38.15
CA PRO A 147 -6.73 22.36 37.00
C PRO A 147 -5.27 21.93 37.14
N TRP A 148 -4.64 21.56 36.03
CA TRP A 148 -3.20 21.28 35.99
C TRP A 148 -2.40 22.53 36.37
N SER A 149 -1.26 22.33 37.04
CA SER A 149 -0.31 23.43 37.24
C SER A 149 0.18 23.93 35.86
N PRO A 150 0.62 25.20 35.75
CA PRO A 150 1.11 25.74 34.47
C PRO A 150 2.18 24.86 33.81
N ASP A 151 3.09 24.29 34.60
CA ASP A 151 4.16 23.43 34.10
C ASP A 151 3.63 22.11 33.53
N ILE A 152 2.64 21.49 34.19
CA ILE A 152 2.02 20.24 33.69
C ILE A 152 1.17 20.54 32.46
N ALA A 153 0.39 21.63 32.48
CA ALA A 153 -0.42 22.03 31.33
C ALA A 153 0.46 22.25 30.09
N ALA A 154 1.58 22.96 30.24
CA ALA A 154 2.54 23.15 29.15
C ALA A 154 3.20 21.83 28.70
N PHE A 155 3.52 20.93 29.63
CA PHE A 155 4.02 19.59 29.29
C PHE A 155 3.00 18.80 28.44
N LEU A 156 1.73 18.81 28.83
CA LEU A 156 0.66 18.15 28.08
C LEU A 156 0.51 18.75 26.68
N ASP A 157 0.46 20.08 26.55
CA ASP A 157 0.36 20.73 25.25
C ASP A 157 1.52 20.36 24.32
N ASN A 158 2.75 20.31 24.86
CA ASN A 158 3.93 19.88 24.11
C ASN A 158 3.86 18.39 23.72
N SER A 159 3.24 17.54 24.55
CA SER A 159 3.15 16.10 24.29
C SER A 159 2.43 15.78 22.97
N LEU A 160 1.48 16.62 22.53
CA LEU A 160 0.77 16.42 21.26
C LEU A 160 1.69 16.56 20.04
N ALA A 161 2.71 17.41 20.14
CA ALA A 161 3.71 17.60 19.10
C ALA A 161 4.82 16.53 19.17
N GLU A 162 5.21 16.13 20.39
CA GLU A 162 6.34 15.20 20.58
C GLU A 162 5.95 13.73 20.43
N THR A 163 4.80 13.30 20.94
CA THR A 163 4.42 11.87 20.94
C THR A 163 4.34 11.25 19.54
N PRO A 164 3.82 11.92 18.49
CA PRO A 164 3.84 11.38 17.13
C PRO A 164 5.25 11.17 16.55
N LYS A 165 6.28 11.77 17.14
CA LYS A 165 7.68 11.58 16.73
C LYS A 165 8.30 10.33 17.35
N ILE A 166 7.72 9.81 18.44
CA ILE A 166 8.24 8.64 19.15
C ILE A 166 8.09 7.39 18.26
N GLY A 167 9.19 6.65 18.09
CA GLY A 167 9.24 5.47 17.23
C GLY A 167 9.36 5.77 15.74
N LEU A 168 9.30 7.05 15.34
CA LEU A 168 9.89 7.47 14.07
C LEU A 168 11.41 7.50 14.24
N PRO A 169 12.18 7.20 13.18
CA PRO A 169 13.60 7.50 13.20
C PRO A 169 13.77 8.99 13.50
N ASP A 170 14.55 9.29 14.54
CA ASP A 170 14.91 10.64 14.95
C ASP A 170 15.47 11.40 13.72
N LYS A 171 15.39 12.72 13.57
CA LYS A 171 16.01 13.34 12.36
C LYS A 171 17.54 13.21 12.34
N ASN A 172 18.14 12.90 13.50
CA ASN A 172 19.55 12.55 13.67
C ASN A 172 19.78 11.03 13.74
N ASP A 173 18.73 10.24 13.99
CA ASP A 173 18.63 8.79 13.74
C ASP A 173 17.96 8.50 12.39
N ALA A 174 17.86 9.52 11.55
CA ALA A 174 18.31 9.41 10.20
C ALA A 174 19.72 8.88 10.42
N VAL A 175 19.83 7.55 10.44
CA VAL A 175 20.35 6.88 9.27
C VAL A 175 20.86 7.97 8.36
N PRO A 176 22.18 8.27 8.38
CA PRO A 176 22.69 9.09 7.30
C PRO A 176 22.15 8.45 6.02
N GLU A 177 22.16 9.10 4.86
CA GLU A 177 21.83 8.39 3.62
C GLU A 177 22.57 7.01 3.48
N SER A 178 23.55 6.71 4.35
CA SER A 178 24.27 5.46 4.61
C SER A 178 23.78 4.37 5.61
N THR A 179 22.66 4.40 6.35
CA THR A 179 22.18 3.12 6.99
C THR A 179 21.35 2.34 5.99
N PRO A 180 21.71 1.07 5.71
CA PRO A 180 21.25 0.39 4.52
C PRO A 180 19.75 0.17 4.67
N PRO A 181 18.92 0.61 3.71
CA PRO A 181 17.51 0.30 3.73
C PRO A 181 17.34 -1.22 3.68
N CYS A 182 16.17 -1.72 4.11
CA CYS A 182 15.80 -3.14 4.04
C CYS A 182 16.41 -3.76 2.78
N GLN A 183 17.36 -4.69 2.92
CA GLN A 183 18.15 -5.18 1.78
C GLN A 183 17.25 -5.71 0.67
N LEU A 184 16.10 -6.29 1.01
CA LEU A 184 15.08 -6.68 0.02
C LEU A 184 14.39 -5.49 -0.65
N CYS A 185 14.04 -4.44 0.09
CA CYS A 185 13.37 -3.26 -0.47
C CYS A 185 14.33 -2.34 -1.23
N ASN A 186 15.62 -2.31 -0.88
CA ASN A 186 16.64 -1.52 -1.58
C ASN A 186 17.17 -2.17 -2.84
N LEU A 187 17.16 -3.51 -2.90
CA LEU A 187 17.31 -4.24 -4.16
C LEU A 187 16.17 -3.95 -5.16
N VAL A 188 15.09 -3.29 -4.75
CA VAL A 188 13.95 -2.95 -5.60
C VAL A 188 13.80 -1.44 -5.81
N LYS A 189 14.03 -0.61 -4.78
CA LYS A 189 13.86 0.86 -4.87
C LYS A 189 15.00 1.57 -5.58
N ASP A 190 16.25 1.13 -5.39
CA ASP A 190 17.45 1.80 -5.93
C ASP A 190 18.19 0.92 -6.96
N ARG A 191 17.58 -0.18 -7.41
CA ARG A 191 18.17 -1.02 -8.45
C ARG A 191 18.06 -0.29 -9.78
N SER A 192 19.12 0.42 -10.14
CA SER A 192 19.33 0.83 -11.52
C SER A 192 19.53 -0.43 -12.34
N LEU A 193 18.51 -0.76 -13.13
CA LEU A 193 18.63 -1.75 -14.17
C LEU A 193 19.25 -1.05 -15.37
N GLU A 194 20.59 -1.07 -15.40
CA GLU A 194 21.35 -0.56 -16.53
C GLU A 194 20.95 -1.36 -17.77
N PRO A 195 20.48 -0.69 -18.84
CA PRO A 195 20.24 -1.35 -20.10
C PRO A 195 21.53 -1.98 -20.62
N ILE A 196 21.46 -3.23 -21.04
CA ILE A 196 22.52 -3.92 -21.77
C ILE A 196 22.11 -3.91 -23.23
N ASP A 197 22.96 -3.35 -24.09
CA ASP A 197 22.76 -3.43 -25.53
C ASP A 197 22.83 -4.89 -25.99
N ILE A 198 21.83 -5.30 -26.75
CA ILE A 198 21.71 -6.67 -27.26
C ILE A 198 22.17 -6.71 -28.71
N ILE A 199 21.56 -5.86 -29.53
CA ILE A 199 21.82 -5.66 -30.97
C ILE A 199 21.50 -4.20 -31.33
N PRO A 200 21.83 -3.71 -32.54
CA PRO A 200 21.56 -2.33 -32.93
C PRO A 200 20.09 -1.91 -32.72
N GLY A 201 19.90 -0.95 -31.81
CA GLY A 201 18.59 -0.40 -31.45
C GLY A 201 17.79 -1.23 -30.43
N GLY A 202 18.35 -2.34 -29.91
CA GLY A 202 17.75 -3.19 -28.89
C GLY A 202 18.56 -3.21 -27.59
N SER A 203 17.88 -3.05 -26.46
CA SER A 203 18.48 -3.10 -25.12
C SER A 203 17.61 -3.91 -24.15
N MET A 204 18.22 -4.53 -23.14
CA MET A 204 17.49 -5.24 -22.08
C MET A 204 17.85 -4.76 -20.69
N LYS A 205 16.88 -4.86 -19.78
CA LYS A 205 17.02 -4.64 -18.34
C LYS A 205 16.65 -5.94 -17.62
N ILE A 206 17.64 -6.66 -17.09
CA ILE A 206 17.41 -7.92 -16.36
C ILE A 206 16.71 -7.66 -15.03
N LEU A 207 15.43 -8.02 -14.93
CA LEU A 207 14.62 -7.86 -13.72
C LEU A 207 14.94 -8.94 -12.68
N ARG A 208 15.20 -10.18 -13.10
CA ARG A 208 15.45 -11.33 -12.22
C ARG A 208 16.24 -12.40 -12.97
N GLU A 209 17.07 -13.17 -12.27
CA GLU A 209 17.92 -14.23 -12.85
C GLU A 209 17.38 -15.66 -12.71
N SER A 210 16.32 -15.89 -11.91
CA SER A 210 15.73 -17.24 -11.77
C SER A 210 14.29 -17.23 -11.24
N PRO A 211 13.27 -17.53 -12.06
CA PRO A 211 13.37 -17.65 -13.51
C PRO A 211 13.81 -16.30 -14.12
N THR A 212 14.57 -16.36 -15.21
CA THR A 212 15.17 -15.16 -15.78
C THR A 212 14.08 -14.33 -16.44
N SER A 213 14.06 -13.03 -16.18
CA SER A 213 13.12 -12.11 -16.80
C SER A 213 13.74 -10.74 -17.03
N ALA A 214 13.28 -10.07 -18.07
CA ALA A 214 13.79 -8.77 -18.47
C ALA A 214 12.67 -7.88 -19.04
N ILE A 215 12.90 -6.57 -18.98
CA ILE A 215 12.25 -5.62 -19.87
C ILE A 215 13.17 -5.42 -21.06
N VAL A 216 12.66 -5.65 -22.27
CA VAL A 216 13.41 -5.46 -23.51
C VAL A 216 12.79 -4.32 -24.28
N SER A 217 13.64 -3.43 -24.77
CA SER A 217 13.24 -2.22 -25.49
C SER A 217 13.94 -2.16 -26.84
N PHE A 218 13.17 -1.90 -27.89
CA PHE A 218 13.67 -1.69 -29.25
C PHE A 218 13.18 -0.36 -29.82
N LYS A 219 14.04 0.29 -30.60
CA LYS A 219 13.68 1.51 -31.35
C LYS A 219 12.84 1.19 -32.57
N ALA A 220 11.97 2.12 -32.94
CA ALA A 220 11.21 2.03 -34.19
C ALA A 220 12.15 1.81 -35.39
N GLY A 221 11.81 0.85 -36.26
CA GLY A 221 12.62 0.46 -37.41
C GLY A 221 13.70 -0.59 -37.13
N SER A 222 13.92 -0.98 -35.88
CA SER A 222 14.82 -2.08 -35.54
C SER A 222 14.31 -3.42 -36.07
N VAL A 223 15.26 -4.33 -36.34
CA VAL A 223 15.01 -5.69 -36.80
C VAL A 223 15.87 -6.65 -35.99
N GLU A 224 15.26 -7.71 -35.46
CA GLU A 224 15.97 -8.90 -35.01
C GLU A 224 16.11 -9.85 -36.20
N PRO A 225 17.33 -10.24 -36.60
CA PRO A 225 17.56 -11.24 -37.65
C PRO A 225 16.95 -12.58 -37.27
N ALA A 226 16.86 -13.52 -38.22
CA ALA A 226 16.48 -14.89 -37.87
C ALA A 226 17.41 -15.43 -36.77
N HIS A 227 16.82 -15.90 -35.67
CA HIS A 227 17.55 -16.43 -34.52
C HIS A 227 16.70 -17.43 -33.75
N HIS A 228 17.34 -18.18 -32.87
CA HIS A 228 16.70 -19.05 -31.90
C HIS A 228 17.37 -18.95 -30.52
N HIS A 229 16.69 -19.52 -29.53
CA HIS A 229 17.12 -19.58 -28.13
C HIS A 229 17.21 -21.03 -27.67
N THR A 230 18.08 -21.30 -26.69
CA THR A 230 18.17 -22.62 -26.04
C THR A 230 16.91 -22.96 -25.26
N PHE A 231 16.26 -21.95 -24.67
CA PHE A 231 15.03 -22.11 -23.89
C PHE A 231 13.87 -21.37 -24.53
N GLY A 232 12.67 -21.95 -24.42
CA GLY A 232 11.45 -21.24 -24.81
C GLY A 232 11.21 -20.04 -23.90
N HIS A 233 10.54 -19.03 -24.43
CA HIS A 233 10.29 -17.80 -23.69
C HIS A 233 8.85 -17.31 -23.85
N ASP A 234 8.36 -16.72 -22.78
CA ASP A 234 7.10 -16.00 -22.69
C ASP A 234 7.37 -14.51 -22.91
N LEU A 235 6.60 -13.84 -23.75
CA LEU A 235 6.65 -12.38 -23.86
C LEU A 235 5.27 -11.73 -23.78
N VAL A 236 5.20 -10.55 -23.17
CA VAL A 236 4.02 -9.68 -23.18
C VAL A 236 4.45 -8.28 -23.61
N VAL A 237 3.81 -7.72 -24.62
CA VAL A 237 4.09 -6.36 -25.09
C VAL A 237 3.50 -5.36 -24.11
N ILE A 238 4.32 -4.43 -23.63
CA ILE A 238 3.92 -3.35 -22.70
C ILE A 238 3.57 -2.10 -23.49
N LYS A 239 4.36 -1.79 -24.53
CA LYS A 239 4.21 -0.59 -25.37
C LYS A 239 4.70 -0.87 -26.78
N GLY A 240 4.14 -0.16 -27.76
CA GLY A 240 4.59 -0.17 -29.15
C GLY A 240 4.00 -1.34 -29.93
N ARG A 241 4.59 -1.64 -31.07
CA ARG A 241 4.07 -2.61 -32.03
C ARG A 241 5.21 -3.34 -32.73
N LYS A 242 5.14 -4.67 -32.71
CA LYS A 242 6.11 -5.55 -33.38
C LYS A 242 5.41 -6.62 -34.20
N LYS A 243 6.10 -7.15 -35.20
CA LYS A 243 5.69 -8.36 -35.93
C LYS A 243 6.75 -9.43 -35.77
N VAL A 244 6.32 -10.64 -35.45
CA VAL A 244 7.18 -11.81 -35.26
C VAL A 244 6.83 -12.81 -36.34
N TRP A 245 7.81 -13.20 -37.17
CA TRP A 245 7.68 -14.31 -38.09
C TRP A 245 8.37 -15.53 -37.47
N ASN A 246 7.60 -16.56 -37.13
CA ASN A 246 8.13 -17.86 -36.76
C ASN A 246 8.43 -18.65 -38.04
N LEU A 247 9.71 -18.65 -38.44
CA LEU A 247 10.18 -19.23 -39.70
C LEU A 247 10.07 -20.75 -39.68
N SER A 248 10.23 -21.37 -38.51
CA SER A 248 10.09 -22.83 -38.33
C SER A 248 8.66 -23.31 -38.62
N LYS A 249 7.65 -22.53 -38.21
CA LYS A 249 6.23 -22.88 -38.35
C LYS A 249 5.54 -22.21 -39.52
N LYS A 250 6.19 -21.26 -40.19
CA LYS A 250 5.59 -20.40 -41.23
C LYS A 250 4.33 -19.68 -40.71
N THR A 251 4.43 -19.10 -39.53
CA THR A 251 3.34 -18.33 -38.92
C THR A 251 3.83 -16.94 -38.51
N ALA A 252 2.98 -15.94 -38.65
CA ALA A 252 3.30 -14.57 -38.31
C ALA A 252 2.35 -14.05 -37.22
N TYR A 253 2.84 -13.17 -36.37
CA TYR A 253 2.11 -12.58 -35.27
C TYR A 253 2.31 -11.07 -35.28
N GLU A 254 1.23 -10.29 -35.27
CA GLU A 254 1.29 -8.85 -35.06
C GLU A 254 0.90 -8.56 -33.62
N LEU A 255 1.82 -8.00 -32.84
CA LEU A 255 1.69 -7.84 -31.40
C LEU A 255 1.70 -6.35 -31.03
N GLY A 256 0.72 -5.95 -30.22
CA GLY A 256 0.59 -4.64 -29.59
C GLY A 256 0.41 -4.74 -28.07
N PRO A 257 0.17 -3.62 -27.37
CA PRO A 257 0.14 -3.60 -25.90
C PRO A 257 -0.90 -4.55 -25.31
N GLY A 258 -0.44 -5.44 -24.43
CA GLY A 258 -1.25 -6.48 -23.79
C GLY A 258 -1.19 -7.85 -24.48
N ASP A 259 -0.71 -7.91 -25.73
CA ASP A 259 -0.60 -9.18 -26.45
C ASP A 259 0.54 -10.05 -25.90
N TYR A 260 0.29 -11.36 -25.88
CA TYR A 260 1.19 -12.38 -25.38
C TYR A 260 1.61 -13.33 -26.49
N LEU A 261 2.90 -13.72 -26.50
CA LEU A 261 3.41 -14.76 -27.39
C LEU A 261 4.37 -15.67 -26.62
N PHE A 262 4.14 -16.98 -26.72
CA PHE A 262 5.10 -18.00 -26.33
C PHE A 262 5.85 -18.50 -27.56
N THR A 263 7.18 -18.43 -27.52
CA THR A 263 8.05 -19.02 -28.54
C THR A 263 8.76 -20.23 -27.92
N PRO A 264 8.42 -21.47 -28.32
CA PRO A 264 9.12 -22.65 -27.81
C PRO A 264 10.52 -22.76 -28.42
N ALA A 265 11.49 -23.24 -27.64
CA ALA A 265 12.74 -23.70 -28.22
C ALA A 265 12.50 -25.00 -29.03
N PRO A 266 13.17 -25.21 -30.18
CA PRO A 266 14.18 -24.36 -30.81
C PRO A 266 13.62 -23.55 -32.01
N ASP A 267 12.40 -23.04 -31.95
CA ASP A 267 11.79 -22.33 -33.09
C ASP A 267 12.65 -21.12 -33.49
N VAL A 268 12.92 -21.00 -34.79
CA VAL A 268 13.63 -19.87 -35.39
C VAL A 268 12.63 -18.78 -35.72
N HIS A 269 12.93 -17.56 -35.32
CA HIS A 269 12.05 -16.43 -35.59
C HIS A 269 12.82 -15.16 -35.95
N ARG A 270 12.12 -14.26 -36.66
CA ARG A 270 12.57 -12.93 -37.06
C ARG A 270 11.58 -11.91 -36.53
N VAL A 271 12.05 -10.72 -36.17
CA VAL A 271 11.17 -9.67 -35.59
C VAL A 271 11.44 -8.32 -36.24
N GLN A 272 10.36 -7.58 -36.51
CA GLN A 272 10.42 -6.18 -36.89
C GLN A 272 9.67 -5.33 -35.86
N TYR A 273 10.24 -4.18 -35.53
CA TYR A 273 9.68 -3.19 -34.62
C TYR A 273 9.20 -1.97 -35.41
N PHE A 274 7.90 -1.69 -35.40
CA PHE A 274 7.34 -0.56 -36.16
C PHE A 274 7.31 0.74 -35.35
N GLU A 275 7.32 0.61 -34.02
CA GLU A 275 7.30 1.71 -33.06
C GLU A 275 8.37 1.45 -31.98
N ASP A 276 8.69 2.46 -31.18
CA ASP A 276 9.47 2.27 -29.96
C ASP A 276 8.70 1.29 -29.06
N THR A 277 9.22 0.07 -28.95
CA THR A 277 8.52 -1.07 -28.40
C THR A 277 9.21 -1.55 -27.13
N GLU A 278 8.42 -1.80 -26.10
CA GLU A 278 8.86 -2.36 -24.83
C GLU A 278 8.04 -3.61 -24.52
N PHE A 279 8.69 -4.69 -24.11
CA PHE A 279 8.02 -5.92 -23.73
C PHE A 279 8.71 -6.58 -22.54
N PHE A 280 7.90 -7.22 -21.70
CA PHE A 280 8.39 -8.13 -20.68
C PHE A 280 8.67 -9.48 -21.33
N ILE A 281 9.81 -10.09 -21.04
CA ILE A 281 10.15 -11.44 -21.48
C ILE A 281 10.66 -12.27 -20.31
N LYS A 282 10.30 -13.55 -20.28
CA LYS A 282 10.70 -14.52 -19.25
C LYS A 282 11.10 -15.85 -19.90
N TRP A 283 12.19 -16.44 -19.42
CA TRP A 283 12.69 -17.74 -19.87
C TRP A 283 13.42 -18.46 -18.72
N GLU A 284 13.80 -19.71 -18.95
CA GLU A 284 14.59 -20.50 -18.01
C GLU A 284 16.09 -20.43 -18.36
N GLY A 285 16.97 -20.44 -17.36
CA GLY A 285 18.43 -20.49 -17.60
C GLY A 285 19.06 -19.17 -18.08
N LYS A 286 20.25 -19.28 -18.68
CA LYS A 286 21.04 -18.13 -19.15
C LYS A 286 20.45 -17.57 -20.46
N TRP A 287 20.49 -16.25 -20.63
CA TRP A 287 20.13 -15.63 -21.91
C TRP A 287 21.10 -16.06 -23.01
N ASP A 288 20.56 -16.38 -24.16
CA ASP A 288 21.30 -16.63 -25.39
C ASP A 288 20.52 -16.11 -26.59
N LEU A 289 21.23 -15.72 -27.64
CA LEU A 289 20.69 -15.34 -28.94
C LEU A 289 21.60 -15.99 -29.98
N MET A 290 21.10 -17.03 -30.64
CA MET A 290 21.84 -17.73 -31.68
C MET A 290 21.34 -17.23 -33.03
N PHE A 291 22.12 -16.34 -33.66
CA PHE A 291 21.77 -15.78 -34.96
C PHE A 291 21.97 -16.81 -36.08
N ASP A 292 20.90 -17.05 -36.83
CA ASP A 292 20.86 -17.89 -38.03
C ASP A 292 20.93 -17.05 -39.32
N GLU A 293 20.92 -15.72 -39.19
CA GLU A 293 20.93 -14.75 -40.29
C GLU A 293 21.71 -13.48 -39.93
N GLU A 294 22.41 -12.93 -40.92
CA GLU A 294 23.11 -11.65 -40.82
C GLU A 294 22.12 -10.46 -40.80
N LEU A 295 22.46 -9.41 -40.02
CA LEU A 295 21.56 -8.27 -39.82
C LEU A 295 21.21 -7.51 -41.10
N ASP A 296 22.17 -7.30 -42.00
CA ASP A 296 21.91 -6.59 -43.26
C ASP A 296 20.99 -7.38 -44.19
N LYS A 297 21.09 -8.72 -44.16
CA LYS A 297 20.18 -9.59 -44.89
C LYS A 297 18.77 -9.51 -44.31
N ALA A 298 18.64 -9.55 -42.98
CA ALA A 298 17.35 -9.41 -42.32
C ALA A 298 16.66 -8.08 -42.66
N LYS A 299 17.40 -6.96 -42.66
CA LYS A 299 16.88 -5.65 -43.08
C LYS A 299 16.37 -5.65 -44.52
N GLN A 300 17.14 -6.23 -45.45
CA GLN A 300 16.73 -6.34 -46.86
C GLN A 300 15.46 -7.17 -47.04
N GLU A 301 15.31 -8.27 -46.29
CA GLU A 301 14.09 -9.11 -46.36
C GLU A 301 12.86 -8.39 -45.79
N VAL A 302 13.03 -7.61 -44.72
CA VAL A 302 11.97 -6.76 -44.18
C VAL A 302 11.60 -5.62 -45.15
N GLU A 303 12.57 -4.98 -45.79
CA GLU A 303 12.34 -3.90 -46.77
C GLU A 303 11.62 -4.38 -48.05
N LYS A 304 11.82 -5.64 -48.44
CA LYS A 304 11.07 -6.28 -49.55
C LYS A 304 9.60 -6.57 -49.21
N GLY A 305 9.14 -6.25 -48.00
CA GLY A 305 7.77 -6.43 -47.53
C GLY A 305 7.61 -7.46 -46.41
N GLY A 306 8.71 -7.98 -45.85
CA GLY A 306 8.68 -9.13 -44.95
C GLY A 306 8.20 -10.39 -45.65
N ASP A 307 8.49 -11.56 -45.10
CA ASP A 307 8.04 -12.86 -45.62
C ASP A 307 6.50 -13.07 -45.50
N ASP A 308 5.66 -12.05 -45.71
CA ASP A 308 4.20 -12.17 -45.58
C ASP A 308 3.61 -13.15 -46.63
N ALA A 309 4.30 -13.32 -47.76
CA ALA A 309 3.96 -14.33 -48.76
C ALA A 309 4.40 -15.74 -48.30
N GLY A 310 3.51 -16.42 -47.57
CA GLY A 310 3.70 -17.82 -47.17
C GLY A 310 3.65 -18.07 -45.67
N PHE A 311 3.23 -17.07 -44.89
CA PHE A 311 3.04 -17.19 -43.45
C PHE A 311 1.56 -17.02 -43.08
N ASP A 312 1.06 -17.92 -42.24
CA ASP A 312 -0.29 -17.80 -41.69
C ASP A 312 -0.28 -16.77 -40.56
N LEU A 313 -1.01 -15.65 -40.75
CA LEU A 313 -1.14 -14.61 -39.73
C LEU A 313 -2.06 -15.10 -38.61
N ILE A 314 -1.52 -15.18 -37.40
CA ILE A 314 -2.25 -15.54 -36.18
C ILE A 314 -2.53 -14.25 -35.41
N LYS A 315 -3.83 -14.03 -35.14
CA LYS A 315 -4.34 -12.93 -34.33
C LYS A 315 -4.47 -13.34 -32.87
#